data_AF-A0A321LYL9-F1
#
_entry.id   AF-A0A321LYL9-F1
#
_cell.length_a   1.000
_cell.length_b   1.000
_cell.length_c   1.000
_cell.angle_alpha   90.00
_cell.angle_beta   90.00
_cell.angle_gamma   90.00
#
_symmetry.space_group_name_H-M   'P 1'
#
loop_
_entity.id
_entity.type
_entity.pdbx_description
1 polymer ?
#
loop_
_entity_poly.entity_id
_entity_poly.type
_entity_poly.pdbx_seq_one_letter_code
_entity_poly.pdbx_strand_id
1 'polypeptide(L)'
;MQQAKAAFAQTFQQQMADATPNEIKHLNEMLDGVMQDVVDTMHIDEIIEAMVPMYQRHFTNADIDVVLAFYSSPTGQKFLNELPSIMQESMVAVGPIQQKMMQEMMQKVGQRTEKLIEEEKASQKNGNSKPPSRK
;
A
#
# COMPACT_ATOMS: atom_id res chain seq x y z
N MET A 1 -6.76 14.28 -3.11
CA MET A 1 -8.21 14.43 -3.37
C MET A 1 -8.65 13.98 -4.76
N GLN A 2 -7.88 14.26 -5.83
CA GLN A 2 -8.30 13.89 -7.20
C GLN A 2 -8.51 12.39 -7.43
N GLN A 3 -7.64 11.53 -6.90
CA GLN A 3 -7.83 10.06 -6.96
C GLN A 3 -9.07 9.60 -6.18
N ALA A 4 -9.34 10.19 -5.01
CA ALA A 4 -10.53 9.87 -4.22
C ALA A 4 -11.81 10.23 -4.98
N LYS A 5 -11.87 11.42 -5.58
CA LYS A 5 -12.97 11.85 -6.46
C LYS A 5 -13.17 10.88 -7.62
N ALA A 6 -12.09 10.49 -8.32
CA ALA A 6 -12.18 9.56 -9.44
C ALA A 6 -12.73 8.19 -9.02
N ALA A 7 -12.28 7.66 -7.87
CA ALA A 7 -12.79 6.41 -7.32
C ALA A 7 -14.28 6.50 -6.95
N PHE A 8 -14.73 7.61 -6.34
CA PHE A 8 -16.14 7.85 -6.04
C PHE A 8 -16.99 7.93 -7.30
N ALA A 9 -16.57 8.72 -8.30
CA ALA A 9 -17.29 8.85 -9.57
C ALA A 9 -17.42 7.49 -10.28
N GLN A 10 -16.34 6.69 -10.30
CA GLN A 10 -16.34 5.36 -10.90
C GLN A 10 -17.28 4.39 -10.16
N THR A 11 -17.33 4.45 -8.83
CA THR A 11 -18.22 3.62 -8.02
C THR A 11 -19.70 3.93 -8.31
N PHE A 12 -20.06 5.22 -8.38
CA PHE A 12 -21.43 5.64 -8.72
C PHE A 12 -21.80 5.29 -10.16
N GLN A 13 -20.87 5.44 -11.11
CA GLN A 13 -21.08 5.03 -12.50
C GLN A 13 -21.33 3.52 -12.61
N GLN A 14 -20.64 2.68 -11.84
CA GLN A 14 -20.89 1.24 -11.81
C GLN A 14 -22.27 0.87 -11.26
N GLN A 15 -22.79 1.65 -10.30
CA GLN A 15 -24.16 1.48 -9.79
C GLN A 15 -25.20 1.98 -10.79
N MET A 16 -24.84 2.92 -11.65
CA MET A 16 -25.67 3.43 -12.74
C MET A 16 -25.33 2.73 -14.06
N ALA A 17 -25.55 1.42 -14.12
CA ALA A 17 -25.17 0.57 -15.25
C ALA A 17 -25.68 1.03 -16.63
N ASP A 18 -26.77 1.83 -16.66
CA ASP A 18 -27.40 2.34 -17.88
C ASP A 18 -27.35 3.87 -18.02
N ALA A 19 -26.48 4.56 -17.26
CA ALA A 19 -26.39 6.02 -17.35
C ALA A 19 -25.85 6.50 -18.71
N THR A 20 -26.55 7.47 -19.27
CA THR A 20 -26.14 8.18 -20.49
C THR A 20 -24.91 9.06 -20.22
N PRO A 21 -24.14 9.43 -21.27
CA PRO A 21 -23.02 10.35 -21.12
C PRO A 21 -23.38 11.69 -20.48
N ASN A 22 -24.61 12.19 -20.69
CA ASN A 22 -25.09 13.42 -20.07
C ASN A 22 -25.39 13.26 -18.58
N GLU A 23 -25.95 12.11 -18.16
CA GLU A 23 -26.16 11.80 -16.74
C GLU A 23 -24.83 11.64 -16.01
N ILE A 24 -23.85 10.99 -16.64
CA ILE A 24 -22.48 10.88 -16.11
C ILE A 24 -21.83 12.26 -15.95
N LYS A 25 -22.00 13.14 -16.94
CA LYS A 25 -21.48 14.51 -16.87
C LYS A 25 -22.11 15.28 -15.70
N HIS A 26 -23.43 15.22 -15.57
CA HIS A 26 -24.14 15.91 -14.49
C HIS A 26 -23.78 15.36 -13.11
N LEU A 27 -23.60 14.04 -12.99
CA LEU A 27 -23.09 13.40 -11.78
C LEU A 27 -21.70 13.94 -11.40
N ASN A 28 -20.79 14.05 -12.36
CA ASN A 28 -19.45 14.59 -12.09
C ASN A 28 -19.49 16.05 -11.64
N GLU A 29 -20.33 16.89 -12.25
CA GLU A 29 -20.53 18.29 -11.84
C GLU A 29 -21.11 18.40 -10.43
N MET A 30 -22.09 17.55 -10.09
CA MET A 30 -22.66 17.46 -8.75
C MET A 30 -21.60 17.01 -7.73
N LEU A 31 -20.81 15.97 -8.04
CA LEU A 31 -19.72 15.51 -7.17
C LEU A 31 -18.67 16.60 -6.95
N ASP A 32 -18.43 17.45 -7.94
CA ASP A 32 -17.53 18.60 -7.81
C ASP A 32 -18.06 19.66 -6.87
N GLY A 33 -19.34 20.02 -6.99
CA GLY A 33 -20.00 20.91 -6.05
C GLY A 33 -19.96 20.37 -4.62
N VAL A 34 -20.36 19.10 -4.43
CA VAL A 34 -20.37 18.47 -3.10
C VAL A 34 -18.97 18.38 -2.49
N MET A 35 -17.95 18.02 -3.28
CA MET A 35 -16.58 17.97 -2.77
C MET A 35 -16.06 19.37 -2.41
N GLN A 36 -16.44 20.39 -3.19
CA GLN A 36 -16.10 21.78 -2.86
C GLN A 36 -16.80 22.20 -1.55
N ASP A 37 -18.09 21.93 -1.39
CA ASP A 37 -18.83 22.23 -0.16
C ASP A 37 -18.22 21.54 1.06
N VAL A 38 -17.79 20.27 0.93
CA VAL A 38 -17.10 19.54 2.00
C VAL A 38 -15.76 20.17 2.32
N VAL A 39 -14.97 20.55 1.31
CA VAL A 39 -13.68 21.22 1.54
C VAL A 39 -13.88 22.60 2.19
N ASP A 40 -14.88 23.35 1.78
CA ASP A 40 -15.18 24.69 2.33
C ASP A 40 -15.71 24.61 3.77
N THR A 41 -16.35 23.50 4.13
CA THR A 41 -16.80 23.20 5.50
C THR A 41 -15.76 22.46 6.34
N MET A 42 -14.64 22.01 5.74
CA MET A 42 -13.53 21.47 6.51
C MET A 42 -12.83 22.59 7.26
N HIS A 43 -13.11 22.65 8.56
CA HIS A 43 -12.39 23.50 9.49
C HIS A 43 -10.99 22.93 9.69
N ILE A 44 -10.01 23.39 8.88
CA ILE A 44 -8.60 22.97 9.00
C ILE A 44 -8.08 23.12 10.43
N ASP A 45 -8.54 24.14 11.15
CA ASP A 45 -8.19 24.36 12.55
C ASP A 45 -8.63 23.21 13.45
N GLU A 46 -9.83 22.64 13.25
CA GLU A 46 -10.30 21.47 14.03
C GLU A 46 -9.42 20.24 13.78
N ILE A 47 -8.94 20.06 12.54
CA ILE A 47 -8.03 18.97 12.19
C ILE A 47 -6.67 19.17 12.86
N ILE A 48 -6.13 20.38 12.81
CA ILE A 48 -4.87 20.73 13.48
C ILE A 48 -5.00 20.50 14.99
N GLU A 49 -6.05 21.01 15.61
CA GLU A 49 -6.32 20.84 17.04
C GLU A 49 -6.44 19.36 17.44
N ALA A 50 -7.11 18.54 16.61
CA ALA A 50 -7.20 17.10 16.84
C ALA A 50 -5.83 16.39 16.76
N MET A 51 -4.89 16.91 15.97
CA MET A 51 -3.55 16.34 15.82
C MET A 51 -2.58 16.74 16.95
N VAL A 52 -2.75 17.91 17.57
CA VAL A 52 -1.85 18.44 18.61
C VAL A 52 -1.55 17.42 19.72
N PRO A 53 -2.54 16.73 20.33
CA PRO A 53 -2.27 15.76 21.40
C PRO A 53 -1.39 14.58 20.97
N MET A 54 -1.41 14.20 19.68
CA MET A 54 -0.55 13.13 19.16
C MET A 54 0.91 13.55 19.19
N TYR A 55 1.21 14.77 18.73
CA TYR A 55 2.58 15.30 18.76
C TYR A 55 3.06 15.53 20.19
N GLN A 56 2.22 16.09 21.07
CA GLN A 56 2.57 16.31 22.48
C GLN A 56 2.91 15.02 23.25
N ARG A 57 2.33 13.87 22.86
CA ARG A 57 2.66 12.57 23.49
C ARG A 57 4.02 12.03 23.06
N HIS A 58 4.51 12.41 21.89
CA HIS A 58 5.70 11.81 21.27
C HIS A 58 6.91 12.76 21.19
N PHE A 59 6.69 14.07 21.30
CA PHE A 59 7.73 15.09 21.16
C PHE A 59 7.70 16.07 22.33
N THR A 60 8.89 16.50 22.74
CA THR A 60 9.04 17.64 23.64
C THR A 60 9.02 18.95 22.84
N ASN A 61 8.82 20.09 23.51
CA ASN A 61 8.90 21.40 22.86
C ASN A 61 10.27 21.61 22.18
N ALA A 62 11.36 21.14 22.80
CA ALA A 62 12.70 21.25 22.23
C ALA A 62 12.85 20.42 20.93
N ASP A 63 12.23 19.23 20.86
CA ASP A 63 12.23 18.44 19.64
C ASP A 63 11.46 19.15 18.52
N ILE A 64 10.30 19.73 18.86
CA ILE A 64 9.49 20.50 17.91
C ILE A 64 10.26 21.73 17.39
N ASP A 65 10.97 22.46 18.25
CA ASP A 65 11.79 23.60 17.85
C ASP A 65 12.88 23.21 16.85
N VAL A 66 13.54 22.07 17.07
CA VAL A 66 14.57 21.54 16.15
C VAL A 66 13.94 21.10 14.82
N VAL A 67 12.80 20.41 14.86
CA VAL A 67 12.05 19.99 13.66
C VAL A 67 11.61 21.20 12.85
N LEU A 68 11.10 22.23 13.49
CA LEU A 68 10.73 23.50 12.86
C LEU A 68 11.95 24.15 12.21
N ALA A 69 13.07 24.27 12.93
CA ALA A 69 14.31 24.85 12.38
C ALA A 69 14.80 24.09 11.14
N PHE A 70 14.74 22.75 11.16
CA PHE A 70 15.10 21.94 10.01
C PHE A 70 14.16 22.20 8.83
N TYR A 71 12.84 22.06 9.01
CA TYR A 71 11.89 22.22 7.93
C TYR A 71 11.78 23.66 7.42
N SER A 72 12.11 24.68 8.22
CA SER A 72 12.22 26.08 7.74
C SER A 72 13.49 26.36 6.93
N SER A 73 14.49 25.48 6.98
CA SER A 73 15.72 25.65 6.19
C SER A 73 15.48 25.38 4.69
N PRO A 74 16.30 25.94 3.77
CA PRO A 74 16.20 25.64 2.34
C PRO A 74 16.30 24.14 2.03
N THR A 75 17.16 23.42 2.76
CA THR A 75 17.31 21.97 2.62
C THR A 75 16.10 21.20 3.14
N GLY A 76 15.54 21.60 4.28
CA GLY A 76 14.34 20.96 4.83
C GLY A 76 13.11 21.16 3.95
N GLN A 77 12.92 22.36 3.40
CA GLN A 77 11.88 22.63 2.41
C GLN A 77 12.08 21.80 1.14
N LYS A 78 13.31 21.73 0.62
CA LYS A 78 13.61 20.86 -0.52
C LYS A 78 13.28 19.40 -0.20
N PHE A 79 13.68 18.91 0.98
CA PHE A 79 13.40 17.55 1.40
C PHE A 79 11.90 17.24 1.46
N LEU A 80 11.08 18.12 2.03
CA LEU A 80 9.62 17.97 2.05
C LEU A 80 9.02 17.88 0.64
N ASN A 81 9.52 18.69 -0.29
CA ASN A 81 9.02 18.73 -1.66
C ASN A 81 9.46 17.51 -2.49
N GLU A 82 10.67 17.01 -2.27
CA GLU A 82 11.24 15.89 -3.03
C GLU A 82 10.83 14.52 -2.50
N LEU A 83 10.48 14.43 -1.20
CA LEU A 83 10.11 13.17 -0.56
C LEU A 83 9.04 12.36 -1.34
N PRO A 84 7.91 12.95 -1.80
CA PRO A 84 6.92 12.22 -2.58
C PRO A 84 7.48 11.64 -3.89
N SER A 85 8.30 12.42 -4.61
CA SER A 85 8.94 11.98 -5.85
C SER A 85 9.92 10.83 -5.59
N ILE A 86 10.75 10.96 -4.55
CA ILE A 86 11.67 9.90 -4.12
C ILE A 86 10.89 8.62 -3.78
N MET A 87 9.77 8.72 -3.06
CA MET A 87 8.94 7.56 -2.75
C MET A 87 8.38 6.90 -4.01
N GLN A 88 7.89 7.70 -4.97
CA GLN A 88 7.38 7.19 -6.24
C GLN A 88 8.47 6.49 -7.05
N GLU A 89 9.64 7.11 -7.19
CA GLU A 89 10.81 6.53 -7.88
C GLU A 89 11.28 5.25 -7.18
N SER A 90 11.28 5.23 -5.85
CA SER A 90 11.65 4.05 -5.06
C SER A 90 10.74 2.86 -5.36
N MET A 91 9.43 3.07 -5.50
CA MET A 91 8.50 1.99 -5.87
C MET A 91 8.83 1.40 -7.24
N VAL A 92 9.19 2.24 -8.22
CA VAL A 92 9.59 1.79 -9.56
C VAL A 92 10.92 1.02 -9.51
N ALA A 93 11.89 1.52 -8.74
CA ALA A 93 13.20 0.89 -8.61
C ALA A 93 13.17 -0.46 -7.90
N VAL A 94 12.30 -0.62 -6.89
CA VAL A 94 12.19 -1.85 -6.10
C VAL A 94 11.40 -2.96 -6.83
N GLY A 95 10.50 -2.61 -7.74
CA GLY A 95 9.65 -3.57 -8.46
C GLY A 95 10.41 -4.75 -9.08
N PRO A 96 11.45 -4.52 -9.91
CA PRO A 96 12.25 -5.61 -10.49
C PRO A 96 12.99 -6.47 -9.45
N ILE A 97 13.45 -5.86 -8.36
CA ILE A 97 14.13 -6.57 -7.26
C ILE A 97 13.14 -7.54 -6.61
N GLN A 98 11.93 -7.06 -6.31
CA GLN A 98 10.87 -7.87 -5.73
C GLN A 98 10.46 -9.02 -6.66
N GLN A 99 10.35 -8.77 -7.97
CA GLN A 99 10.08 -9.82 -8.96
C GLN A 99 11.16 -10.90 -8.96
N LYS A 100 12.44 -10.51 -8.96
CA LYS A 100 13.57 -11.45 -8.89
C LYS A 100 13.52 -12.28 -7.61
N MET A 101 13.29 -11.64 -6.47
CA MET A 101 13.16 -12.34 -5.18
C MET A 101 12.02 -13.37 -5.21
N MET A 102 10.87 -13.04 -5.80
CA MET A 102 9.74 -13.97 -5.92
C MET A 102 10.07 -15.15 -6.83
N GLN A 103 10.78 -14.93 -7.94
CA GLN A 103 11.24 -16.01 -8.82
C GLN A 103 12.21 -16.95 -8.10
N GLU A 104 13.19 -16.41 -7.37
CA GLU A 104 14.13 -17.21 -6.58
C GLU A 104 13.42 -18.01 -5.47
N MET A 105 12.41 -17.42 -4.83
CA MET A 105 11.59 -18.10 -3.84
C MET A 105 10.85 -19.28 -4.47
N MET A 106 10.19 -19.09 -5.61
CA MET A 106 9.45 -20.16 -6.31
C MET A 106 10.38 -21.29 -6.76
N GLN A 107 11.57 -20.97 -7.26
CA GLN A 107 12.58 -21.97 -7.59
C GLN A 107 13.01 -22.80 -6.38
N LYS A 108 13.29 -22.14 -5.25
CA LYS A 108 13.68 -22.83 -4.00
C LYS A 108 12.55 -23.71 -3.46
N VAL A 109 11.29 -23.26 -3.56
CA VAL A 109 10.12 -24.06 -3.18
C VAL A 109 9.99 -25.28 -4.09
N GLY A 110 10.13 -25.12 -5.40
CA GLY A 110 10.12 -26.22 -6.37
C GLY A 110 11.17 -27.29 -6.05
N GLN A 111 12.43 -26.88 -5.91
CA GLN A 111 13.55 -27.78 -5.57
C GLN A 111 13.34 -28.55 -4.27
N ARG A 112 12.83 -27.87 -3.23
CA ARG A 112 12.55 -28.52 -1.94
C ARG A 112 11.39 -29.50 -2.04
N THR A 113 10.36 -29.18 -2.80
CA THR A 113 9.20 -30.06 -3.00
C THR A 113 9.59 -31.32 -3.77
N GLU A 114 10.40 -31.18 -4.82
CA GLU A 114 10.96 -32.32 -5.57
C GLU A 114 11.78 -33.25 -4.66
N LYS A 115 12.70 -32.68 -3.87
CA LYS A 115 13.52 -33.45 -2.92
C LYS A 115 12.67 -34.21 -1.89
N LEU A 116 11.61 -33.59 -1.37
CA LEU A 116 10.68 -34.25 -0.44
C LEU A 116 9.95 -35.42 -1.11
N ILE A 117 9.48 -35.26 -2.35
CA ILE A 117 8.83 -36.33 -3.12
C ILE A 117 9.80 -37.48 -3.39
N GLU A 118 11.06 -37.19 -3.71
CA GLU A 118 12.10 -38.20 -3.91
C GLU A 118 12.42 -38.97 -2.62
N GLU A 119 12.56 -38.26 -1.49
CA GLU A 119 12.80 -38.86 -0.17
C GLU A 119 11.62 -39.74 0.28
N GLU A 120 10.38 -39.32 0.03
CA GLU A 120 9.19 -40.15 0.29
C GLU A 120 9.16 -41.41 -0.58
N LYS A 121 9.42 -41.28 -1.89
CA LYS A 121 9.49 -42.43 -2.82
C LYS A 121 10.62 -43.40 -2.45
N ALA A 122 11.77 -42.89 -2.03
CA ALA A 122 12.90 -43.71 -1.57
C ALA A 122 12.58 -44.44 -0.25
N SER A 123 11.89 -43.76 0.67
CA SER A 123 11.44 -44.34 1.95
C SER A 123 10.39 -45.43 1.74
N GLN A 124 9.47 -45.25 0.79
CA GLN A 124 8.48 -46.28 0.42
C GLN A 124 9.11 -47.50 -0.27
N LYS A 125 10.16 -47.30 -1.07
CA LYS A 125 10.92 -48.41 -1.69
C LYS A 125 11.75 -49.21 -0.68
N ASN A 126 12.35 -48.54 0.32
CA ASN A 126 13.18 -49.20 1.33
C ASN A 126 12.39 -49.77 2.53
N GLY A 127 11.13 -49.35 2.72
CA GLY A 127 10.25 -49.91 3.76
C GLY A 127 9.60 -51.26 3.43
N ASN A 128 9.79 -51.80 2.20
CA ASN A 128 9.10 -53.01 1.75
C ASN A 128 9.97 -54.30 1.75
N SER A 129 11.08 -54.32 2.50
CA SER A 129 11.99 -55.48 2.54
C SER A 129 12.13 -56.09 3.95
N LYS A 130 11.01 -56.58 4.51
CA LYS A 130 10.95 -57.87 5.24
C LYS A 130 9.51 -58.27 5.63
N PRO A 131 8.92 -59.32 5.03
CA PRO A 131 8.21 -60.35 5.78
C PRO A 131 9.24 -61.41 6.22
N PRO A 132 9.23 -61.94 7.46
CA PRO A 132 8.28 -63.01 7.82
C PRO A 132 7.98 -63.04 9.37
N SER A 133 7.20 -63.90 10.01
CA SER A 133 6.74 -65.27 9.74
C SER A 133 5.43 -65.51 10.50
N ARG A 134 4.57 -66.35 9.92
CA ARG A 134 3.56 -67.13 10.65
C ARG A 134 4.15 -67.77 11.91
N LYS A 135 3.47 -67.63 13.04
CA LYS A 135 3.08 -68.73 13.94
C LYS A 135 1.73 -68.40 14.56
#